data_AF-A0A454CWA4-F1
#
_entry.id   AF-A0A454CWA4-F1
#
_cell.length_a   1.000
_cell.length_b   1.000
_cell.length_c   1.000
_cell.angle_alpha   90.00
_cell.angle_beta   90.00
_cell.angle_gamma   90.00
#
_symmetry.space_group_name_H-M   'P 1'
#
loop_
_entity.id
_entity.type
_entity.pdbx_description
1 polymer ?
#
loop_
_entity_poly.entity_id
_entity_poly.type
_entity_poly.pdbx_seq_one_letter_code
_entity_poly.pdbx_strand_id
1 'polypeptide(L)' 'MYKLIALDMDGTLLNSDKVISEENKQAITKAREAGVTVVLASGRPLEGMQDKLDELNINSDKDFVLYYNG' A
#
# COMPACT_ATOMS: atom_id res chain seq x y z
N MET A 1 13.76 -15.04 -2.66
CA MET A 1 13.52 -13.59 -2.68
C MET A 1 12.07 -13.38 -3.08
N TYR A 2 11.29 -12.62 -2.30
CA TYR A 2 9.89 -12.33 -2.61
C TYR A 2 9.80 -11.35 -3.77
N LYS A 3 8.76 -11.48 -4.60
CA LYS A 3 8.53 -10.60 -5.76
C LYS A 3 7.36 -9.64 -5.56
N LEU A 4 6.45 -9.98 -4.64
CA LEU A 4 5.23 -9.23 -4.38
C LEU A 4 4.87 -9.28 -2.90
N ILE A 5 4.37 -8.17 -2.38
CA ILE A 5 3.75 -8.05 -1.05
C ILE A 5 2.38 -7.41 -1.26
N ALA A 6 1.32 -8.12 -0.87
CA ALA A 6 -0.02 -7.56 -0.79
C ALA A 6 -0.32 -7.17 0.66
N LEU A 7 -0.79 -5.95 0.89
CA LEU A 7 -1.05 -5.39 2.21
C LEU A 7 -2.50 -4.98 2.34
N ASP A 8 -3.16 -5.50 3.37
CA ASP A 8 -4.42 -4.94 3.84
C ASP A 8 -4.21 -3.55 4.47
N MET A 9 -5.26 -2.74 4.47
CA MET A 9 -5.24 -1.39 5.01
C MET A 9 -5.69 -1.33 6.47
N ASP A 10 -6.97 -1.61 6.75
CA ASP A 10 -7.59 -1.31 8.04
C ASP A 10 -7.26 -2.36 9.11
N GLY A 11 -6.53 -1.96 10.14
CA GLY A 11 -6.08 -2.91 11.17
C GLY A 11 -4.82 -3.68 10.79
N THR A 12 -4.25 -3.37 9.62
CA THR A 12 -2.99 -3.94 9.12
C THR A 12 -1.96 -2.83 8.85
N LEU A 13 -2.06 -2.12 7.71
CA LEU A 13 -1.13 -1.03 7.37
C LEU A 13 -1.42 0.26 8.17
N LEU A 14 -2.70 0.57 8.34
CA LEU A 14 -3.17 1.75 9.05
C LEU A 14 -3.29 1.48 10.55
N ASN A 15 -2.80 2.43 11.35
CA ASN A 15 -2.99 2.40 12.79
C ASN A 15 -4.42 2.84 13.20
N SER A 16 -4.67 2.96 14.51
CA SER A 16 -5.97 3.39 15.06
C SER A 16 -6.42 4.77 14.55
N ASP A 17 -5.47 5.65 14.25
CA ASP A 17 -5.71 7.01 13.75
C ASP A 17 -5.83 7.06 12.22
N LYS A 18 -5.89 5.90 11.56
CA LYS A 18 -5.98 5.74 10.10
C LYS A 18 -4.80 6.36 9.34
N VAL A 19 -3.62 6.43 9.98
CA VAL A 19 -2.38 6.89 9.35
C VAL A 19 -1.39 5.74 9.16
N ILE A 20 -0.50 5.90 8.18
CA ILE A 20 0.64 5.02 7.96
C ILE A 20 1.79 5.54 8.81
N SER A 21 2.39 4.70 9.64
CA SER A 21 3.56 5.10 10.42
C SER A 21 4.76 5.38 9.52
N GLU A 22 5.66 6.26 9.95
CA GLU A 22 6.91 6.53 9.22
C GLU A 22 7.76 5.28 9.02
N GLU A 23 7.77 4.38 10.00
CA GLU A 23 8.44 3.08 9.90
C GLU A 23 7.86 2.23 8.76
N ASN A 24 6.53 2.12 8.66
CA ASN A 24 5.87 1.35 7.60
C ASN A 24 6.14 1.97 6.22
N LYS A 25 6.13 3.31 6.10
CA LYS A 25 6.50 3.98 4.85
C LYS A 25 7.93 3.63 4.42
N GLN A 26 8.88 3.71 5.34
CA GLN A 26 10.28 3.39 5.06
C GLN A 26 10.45 1.91 4.66
N ALA A 27 9.74 1.00 5.32
CA ALA A 27 9.77 -0.42 4.98
C ALA A 27 9.21 -0.68 3.57
N ILE A 28 8.09 -0.05 3.23
CA ILE A 28 7.48 -0.14 1.89
C ILE A 28 8.43 0.42 0.83
N THR A 29 9.01 1.60 1.06
CA THR A 29 9.98 2.20 0.14
C THR A 29 11.18 1.27 -0.10
N LYS A 30 11.77 0.72 0.96
CA LYS A 30 12.89 -0.23 0.84
C LYS A 30 12.51 -1.49 0.06
N ALA A 31 11.30 -2.02 0.26
CA ALA A 31 10.81 -3.17 -0.50
C ALA A 31 10.70 -2.85 -1.99
N ARG A 32 10.14 -1.68 -2.33
CA ARG A 32 10.00 -1.23 -3.72
C ARG A 32 11.36 -0.96 -4.38
N GLU A 33 12.30 -0.33 -3.67
CA GLU A 33 13.68 -0.13 -4.12
C GLU A 33 14.41 -1.46 -4.38
N ALA A 34 14.09 -2.50 -3.61
CA ALA A 34 14.60 -3.85 -3.83
C ALA A 34 13.90 -4.60 -4.99
N GLY A 35 13.01 -3.93 -5.74
CA GLY A 35 12.30 -4.50 -6.89
C GLY A 35 11.09 -5.36 -6.51
N VAL A 36 10.62 -5.30 -5.26
CA VAL A 36 9.40 -5.99 -4.82
C VAL A 36 8.19 -5.14 -5.16
N THR A 37 7.20 -5.72 -5.84
CA THR A 37 5.92 -5.05 -6.07
C THR A 37 5.12 -4.99 -4.77
N VAL A 38 4.69 -3.80 -4.36
CA VAL A 38 3.81 -3.62 -3.19
C VAL A 38 2.42 -3.25 -3.69
N VAL A 39 1.42 -4.02 -3.27
CA VAL A 39 0.02 -3.87 -3.67
C VAL A 39 -0.82 -3.59 -2.43
N LEU A 40 -1.56 -2.48 -2.43
CA LEU A 40 -2.60 -2.29 -1.42
C LEU A 40 -3.85 -3.08 -1.83
N ALA A 41 -4.38 -3.88 -0.90
CA ALA A 41 -5.56 -4.70 -1.11
C ALA A 41 -6.59 -4.41 -0.03
N SER A 42 -7.72 -3.81 -0.38
CA SER A 42 -8.70 -3.35 0.60
C SER A 42 -10.14 -3.50 0.11
N GLY A 43 -11.07 -3.56 1.07
CA GLY A 43 -12.51 -3.39 0.82
C GLY A 43 -12.91 -1.96 0.46
N ARG A 44 -12.02 -0.99 0.67
CA ARG A 44 -12.29 0.43 0.37
C ARG A 44 -12.52 0.64 -1.13
N PRO A 45 -13.35 1.63 -1.52
CA PRO A 45 -13.37 2.14 -2.89
C PRO A 45 -12.03 2.80 -3.23
N LEU A 46 -11.68 2.91 -4.51
CA LEU A 46 -10.40 3.47 -4.95
C LEU A 46 -10.20 4.91 -4.44
N GLU A 47 -11.26 5.73 -4.46
CA GLU A 47 -11.23 7.10 -3.95
C GLU A 47 -10.89 7.14 -2.45
N GLY A 48 -11.29 6.13 -1.69
CA GLY A 48 -10.97 5.98 -0.26
C GLY A 48 -9.56 5.46 0.03
N MET A 49 -8.79 5.17 -1.02
CA MET A 49 -7.40 4.71 -0.96
C MET A 49 -6.41 5.73 -1.56
N GLN A 50 -6.88 6.66 -2.40
CA GLN A 50 -6.06 7.55 -3.22
C GLN A 50 -4.99 8.31 -2.40
N ASP A 51 -5.37 8.97 -1.31
CA ASP A 51 -4.42 9.71 -0.47
C ASP A 51 -3.27 8.83 0.06
N LYS A 52 -3.55 7.57 0.36
CA LYS A 52 -2.56 6.61 0.88
C LYS A 52 -1.70 6.00 -0.22
N LEU A 53 -2.26 5.82 -1.41
CA LEU A 53 -1.51 5.43 -2.59
C LEU A 53 -0.49 6.52 -2.96
N ASP A 54 -0.92 7.78 -2.97
CA ASP A 54 -0.04 8.92 -3.25
C ASP A 54 1.03 9.11 -2.16
N GLU A 55 0.67 8.98 -0.88
CA GLU A 55 1.62 9.01 0.25
C GLU A 55 2.73 7.94 0.14
N LEU A 56 2.43 6.80 -0.51
CA LEU A 56 3.37 5.71 -0.75
C LEU A 56 3.99 5.72 -2.16
N ASN A 57 3.66 6.70 -3.00
CA ASN A 57 4.03 6.80 -4.43
C ASN A 57 3.60 5.58 -5.27
N ILE A 58 2.45 4.97 -4.95
CA ILE A 58 1.87 3.82 -5.68
C ILE A 58 0.88 4.37 -6.70
N ASN A 59 1.41 5.01 -7.74
CA ASN A 59 0.62 5.77 -8.72
C ASN A 59 1.23 5.78 -10.13
N SER A 60 2.04 4.77 -10.46
CA SER A 60 2.59 4.56 -11.80
C SER A 60 1.83 3.50 -12.61
N ASP A 61 2.13 3.41 -13.90
CA ASP A 61 1.62 2.38 -14.83
C ASP A 61 2.06 0.95 -14.49
N LYS A 62 2.99 0.78 -13.55
CA LYS A 62 3.50 -0.51 -13.08
C LYS A 62 2.94 -0.94 -11.73
N ASP A 63 2.18 -0.05 -11.08
CA ASP A 63 1.60 -0.31 -9.78
C ASP A 63 0.22 -0.96 -9.92
N PHE A 64 -0.14 -1.77 -8.92
CA PHE A 64 -1.44 -2.44 -8.84
C PHE A 64 -2.11 -2.08 -7.52
N VAL A 65 -3.44 -2.05 -7.55
CA VAL A 65 -4.28 -1.86 -6.37
C VAL A 65 -5.49 -2.78 -6.48
N LEU A 66 -5.87 -3.42 -5.37
CA LEU A 66 -7.11 -4.20 -5.25
C LEU A 66 -8.06 -3.43 -4.33
N TYR A 67 -9.25 -3.13 -4.83
CA TYR A 67 -10.27 -2.34 -4.16
C TYR A 67 -11.61 -3.09 -4.18
N TYR A 68 -12.59 -2.72 -3.35
CA TYR A 68 -13.86 -3.46 -3.19
C TYR A 68 -13.72 -4.97 -2.84
N ASN A 69 -12.70 -5.35 -2.06
CA ASN A 69 -12.41 -6.73 -1.61
C ASN A 69 -11.94 -7.68 -2.73
N GLY A 70 -11.46 -7.13 -3.85
CA GLY A 70 -10.96 -7.89 -5.00
C GLY A 70 -11.36 -7.25 -6.30
#